data_AF-G1W9E5-F1
#
_entry.id   AF-G1W9E5-F1
#
_cell.length_a   1.000
_cell.length_b   1.000
_cell.length_c   1.000
_cell.angle_alpha   90.00
_cell.angle_beta   90.00
_cell.angle_gamma   90.00
#
_symmetry.space_group_name_H-M   'P 1'
#
loop_
_entity.id
_entity.type
_entity.pdbx_description
1 polymer ?
#
loop_
_entity_poly.entity_id
_entity_poly.type
_entity_poly.pdbx_seq_one_letter_code
_entity_poly.pdbx_strand_id
1 'polypeptide(L)'
;MSSLHTFLDTTELFVKANKNEQCNGFRPRRWYCKGYTFVLRIPRSRSGNFYPVLLGIIRSECEERAALVYQLYTKGLTTEQISEVIETVYGRAYSKRQISYLANSCREDVEAWLNRRLSAHYLAIYIDATFIATRRDQQVSKEAYYTILEFGIRYRKLGVMDIW
;
A
#
# COMPACT_ATOMS: atom_id res chain seq x y z
N MET A 1 10.04 -11.44 26.27
CA MET A 1 10.91 -11.76 25.12
C MET A 1 11.89 -10.61 24.93
N SER A 2 13.18 -10.86 25.18
CA SER A 2 14.25 -9.87 25.19
C SER A 2 14.44 -9.22 23.81
N SER A 3 14.18 -7.92 23.68
CA SER A 3 14.46 -7.16 22.46
C SER A 3 15.96 -6.83 22.42
N LEU A 4 16.74 -7.62 21.70
CA LEU A 4 18.15 -7.32 21.40
C LEU A 4 18.19 -6.11 20.45
N HIS A 5 18.37 -4.92 21.02
CA HIS A 5 18.60 -3.69 20.26
C HIS A 5 20.01 -3.72 19.68
N THR A 6 20.16 -4.25 18.47
CA THR A 6 21.42 -4.15 17.72
C THR A 6 21.47 -2.78 17.05
N PHE A 7 22.44 -1.97 17.46
CA PHE A 7 22.70 -0.65 16.87
C PHE A 7 23.68 -0.83 15.70
N LEU A 8 23.21 -0.58 14.48
CA LEU A 8 24.07 -0.50 13.31
C LEU A 8 24.46 0.96 13.11
N ASP A 9 25.73 1.27 13.34
CA ASP A 9 26.27 2.62 13.13
C ASP A 9 26.71 2.77 11.67
N THR A 10 25.86 3.38 10.85
CA THR A 10 26.10 3.59 9.42
C THR A 10 27.01 4.80 9.13
N THR A 11 27.50 5.47 10.18
CA THR A 11 28.27 6.70 10.07
C THR A 11 29.68 6.52 9.53
N GLU A 12 30.41 5.51 9.99
CA GLU A 12 31.79 5.29 9.57
C GLU A 12 31.89 5.03 8.06
N LEU A 13 30.91 4.30 7.51
CA LEU A 13 30.81 4.05 6.08
C LEU A 13 30.55 5.34 5.28
N PHE A 14 29.75 6.26 5.83
CA PHE A 14 29.44 7.52 5.15
C PHE A 14 30.56 8.55 5.21
N VAL A 15 31.17 8.73 6.38
CA VAL A 15 32.26 9.70 6.59
C VAL A 15 33.52 9.29 5.80
N LYS A 16 33.79 7.99 5.66
CA LYS A 16 34.84 7.50 4.75
C LYS A 16 34.54 7.82 3.28
N ALA A 17 33.29 7.74 2.87
CA ALA A 17 32.90 7.98 1.48
C ALA A 17 32.83 9.48 1.11
N ASN A 18 32.49 10.36 2.06
CA ASN A 18 32.30 11.79 1.80
C ASN A 18 33.14 12.67 2.75
N LYS A 19 34.40 12.90 2.38
CA LYS A 19 35.38 13.69 3.17
C LYS A 19 35.00 15.16 3.40
N ASN A 20 34.13 15.73 2.57
CA ASN A 20 33.78 17.16 2.60
C ASN A 20 32.45 17.47 3.32
N GLU A 21 31.84 16.46 3.96
CA GLU A 21 30.47 16.55 4.44
C GLU A 21 30.41 16.59 5.96
N GLN A 22 29.72 17.59 6.50
CA GLN A 22 29.50 17.73 7.95
C GLN A 22 28.15 17.14 8.33
N CYS A 23 28.17 16.20 9.28
CA CYS A 23 26.97 15.56 9.84
C CYS A 23 26.65 16.16 11.22
N ASN A 24 25.46 16.73 11.39
CA ASN A 24 25.00 17.26 12.68
C ASN A 24 23.86 16.42 13.25
N GLY A 25 24.25 15.46 14.08
CA GLY A 25 23.33 14.62 14.84
C GLY A 25 22.73 13.46 14.03
N PHE A 26 21.79 12.76 14.66
CA PHE A 26 21.26 11.49 14.19
C PHE A 26 19.74 11.49 14.21
N ARG A 27 19.13 10.82 13.24
CA ARG A 27 17.71 10.43 13.30
C ARG A 27 17.62 8.92 13.51
N PRO A 28 16.94 8.44 14.57
CA PRO A 28 16.72 7.01 14.75
C PRO A 28 15.68 6.52 13.75
N ARG A 29 15.95 5.38 13.11
CA ARG A 29 14.97 4.66 12.30
C ARG A 29 14.88 3.22 12.77
N ARG A 30 13.66 2.81 13.10
CA ARG A 30 13.35 1.43 13.46
C ARG A 30 13.11 0.63 12.18
N TRP A 31 13.81 -0.49 12.07
CA TRP A 31 13.62 -1.50 11.04
C TRP A 31 13.31 -2.83 11.72
N TYR A 32 12.42 -3.60 11.10
CA TYR A 32 11.96 -4.87 11.62
C TYR A 32 12.25 -5.93 10.58
N CYS A 33 12.94 -7.00 10.96
CA CYS A 33 13.24 -8.11 10.07
C CYS A 33 13.24 -9.41 10.89
N LYS A 34 12.42 -10.38 10.47
CA LYS A 34 12.35 -11.75 11.03
C LYS A 34 12.31 -11.79 12.57
N GLY A 35 11.47 -10.96 13.18
CA GLY A 35 11.31 -10.89 14.65
C GLY A 35 12.34 -10.03 15.38
N TYR A 36 13.36 -9.52 14.70
CA TYR A 36 14.35 -8.60 15.27
C TYR A 36 13.97 -7.15 14.98
N THR A 37 14.20 -6.28 15.96
CA THR A 37 14.03 -4.84 15.82
C THR A 37 15.40 -4.17 15.82
N PHE A 38 15.80 -3.66 14.67
CA PHE A 38 17.02 -2.89 14.48
C PHE A 38 16.72 -1.40 14.64
N VAL A 39 17.55 -0.69 15.39
CA VAL A 39 17.48 0.78 15.48
C VAL A 39 18.68 1.33 14.72
N LEU A 40 18.43 1.76 13.48
CA LEU A 40 19.44 2.41 12.65
C LEU A 40 19.62 3.85 13.11
N ARG A 41 20.86 4.25 13.36
CA ARG A 41 21.22 5.65 13.59
C ARG A 41 21.65 6.24 12.26
N ILE A 42 20.76 7.01 11.63
CA ILE A 42 21.04 7.62 10.33
C ILE A 42 21.61 9.02 10.58
N PRO A 43 22.87 9.32 10.20
CA PRO A 43 23.42 10.66 10.30
C PRO A 43 22.59 11.69 9.51
N ARG A 44 22.50 12.90 10.05
CA ARG A 44 21.92 14.06 9.34
C ARG A 44 23.04 14.82 8.63
N SER A 45 23.18 14.58 7.33
CA SER A 45 24.05 15.39 6.46
C SER A 45 23.42 16.76 6.20
N ARG A 46 24.25 17.81 6.15
CA ARG A 46 23.86 19.17 5.74
C ARG A 46 23.45 19.28 4.27
N SER A 47 24.00 18.43 3.39
CA SER A 47 23.65 18.46 1.96
C SER A 47 22.33 17.73 1.66
N GLY A 48 21.85 16.91 2.61
CA GLY A 48 20.69 16.03 2.41
C GLY A 48 20.98 14.76 1.59
N ASN A 49 22.18 14.62 1.00
CA ASN A 49 22.50 13.54 0.05
C ASN A 49 22.84 12.19 0.69
N PHE A 50 22.60 12.01 1.99
CA PHE A 50 22.85 10.72 2.62
C PHE A 50 21.67 9.76 2.45
N TYR A 51 21.77 8.92 1.42
CA TYR A 51 20.91 7.75 1.21
C TYR A 51 21.75 6.47 1.21
N PRO A 52 22.01 5.85 2.39
CA PRO A 52 22.74 4.60 2.46
C PRO A 52 22.01 3.50 1.69
N VAL A 53 22.76 2.62 1.03
CA VAL A 53 22.24 1.45 0.28
C VAL A 53 21.22 0.65 1.11
N LEU A 54 21.46 0.53 2.42
CA LEU A 54 20.56 -0.12 3.37
C LEU A 54 19.16 0.53 3.44
N LEU A 55 19.06 1.86 3.33
CA LEU A 55 17.74 2.53 3.26
C LEU A 55 17.03 2.25 1.93
N GLY A 56 17.78 2.04 0.84
CA GLY A 56 17.23 1.58 -0.44
C GLY A 56 16.63 0.19 -0.32
N ILE A 57 17.34 -0.75 0.30
CA ILE A 57 16.86 -2.11 0.57
C ILE A 57 15.62 -2.09 1.46
N ILE A 58 15.60 -1.26 2.51
CA ILE A 58 14.43 -1.11 3.39
C ILE A 58 13.22 -0.54 2.62
N ARG A 59 13.46 0.35 1.67
CA ARG A 59 12.41 0.94 0.84
C ARG A 59 11.85 -0.08 -0.15
N SER A 60 12.70 -0.85 -0.83
CA SER A 60 12.24 -1.89 -1.78
C SER A 60 11.40 -2.95 -1.07
N GLU A 61 11.80 -3.40 0.13
CA GLU A 61 10.99 -4.32 0.95
C GLU A 61 9.62 -3.73 1.35
N CYS A 62 9.56 -2.42 1.61
CA CYS A 62 8.29 -1.75 1.90
C CYS A 62 7.38 -1.68 0.66
N GLU A 63 7.97 -1.46 -0.52
CA GLU A 63 7.26 -1.41 -1.80
C GLU A 63 6.76 -2.80 -2.21
N GLU A 64 7.58 -3.85 -2.07
CA GLU A 64 7.17 -5.24 -2.30
C GLU A 64 6.02 -5.65 -1.38
N ARG A 65 6.09 -5.30 -0.09
CA ARG A 65 4.99 -5.55 0.85
C ARG A 65 3.73 -4.80 0.44
N ALA A 66 3.84 -3.54 0.01
CA ALA A 66 2.69 -2.78 -0.47
C ALA A 66 2.06 -3.43 -1.72
N ALA A 67 2.88 -3.95 -2.64
CA ALA A 67 2.44 -4.69 -3.81
C ALA A 67 1.72 -6.00 -3.44
N LEU A 68 2.21 -6.74 -2.44
CA LEU A 68 1.51 -7.92 -1.92
C LEU A 68 0.14 -7.56 -1.35
N VAL A 69 0.06 -6.50 -0.53
CA VAL A 69 -1.20 -6.01 0.04
C VAL A 69 -2.17 -5.59 -1.06
N TYR A 70 -1.67 -4.90 -2.08
CA TYR A 70 -2.43 -4.53 -3.26
C TYR A 70 -3.04 -5.77 -3.93
N GLN A 71 -2.23 -6.79 -4.23
CA GLN A 71 -2.71 -8.01 -4.87
C GLN A 71 -3.77 -8.73 -4.03
N LEU A 72 -3.56 -8.87 -2.73
CA LEU A 72 -4.53 -9.50 -1.84
C LEU A 72 -5.85 -8.72 -1.78
N TYR A 73 -5.78 -7.39 -1.80
CA TYR A 73 -6.95 -6.53 -1.84
C TYR A 73 -7.71 -6.67 -3.17
N THR A 74 -7.02 -6.68 -4.32
CA THR A 74 -7.62 -6.92 -5.64
C THR A 74 -8.28 -8.30 -5.74
N LYS A 75 -7.80 -9.30 -4.98
CA LYS A 75 -8.42 -10.63 -4.90
C LYS A 75 -9.65 -10.69 -3.99
N GLY A 76 -10.02 -9.58 -3.36
CA GLY A 76 -11.24 -9.47 -2.55
C GLY A 76 -11.08 -9.92 -1.10
N LEU A 77 -9.86 -10.03 -0.58
CA LEU A 77 -9.66 -10.32 0.83
C LEU A 77 -10.05 -9.11 1.70
N THR A 78 -10.68 -9.37 2.84
CA THR A 78 -11.01 -8.32 3.80
C THR A 78 -9.75 -7.77 4.46
N THR A 79 -9.79 -6.55 5.01
CA THR A 79 -8.65 -5.97 5.72
C THR A 79 -8.19 -6.81 6.91
N GLU A 80 -9.09 -7.61 7.50
CA GLU A 80 -8.77 -8.54 8.59
C GLU A 80 -7.99 -9.75 8.09
N GLN A 81 -8.47 -10.40 7.02
CA GLN A 81 -7.78 -11.52 6.38
C GLN A 81 -6.40 -11.12 5.86
N ILE A 82 -6.30 -9.92 5.26
CA ILE A 82 -5.01 -9.37 4.81
C ILE A 82 -4.06 -9.18 5.99
N SER A 83 -4.56 -8.70 7.15
CA SER A 83 -3.73 -8.55 8.35
C SER A 83 -3.15 -9.88 8.81
N GLU A 84 -3.97 -10.93 8.83
CA GLU A 84 -3.56 -12.27 9.25
C GLU A 84 -2.50 -12.87 8.31
N VAL A 85 -2.68 -12.70 6.99
CA VAL A 85 -1.71 -13.15 5.99
C VAL A 85 -0.38 -12.41 6.17
N ILE A 86 -0.41 -11.08 6.33
CA ILE A 86 0.81 -10.29 6.54
C ILE A 86 1.50 -10.68 7.85
N GLU A 87 0.73 -10.93 8.91
CA GLU A 87 1.28 -11.36 10.19
C GLU A 87 1.96 -12.73 10.08
N THR A 88 1.37 -13.65 9.32
CA THR A 88 1.96 -14.98 9.07
C THR A 88 3.26 -14.88 8.25
N VAL A 89 3.28 -14.04 7.21
CA VAL A 89 4.44 -13.93 6.31
C VAL A 89 5.58 -13.11 6.93
N TYR A 90 5.25 -12.01 7.63
CA TYR A 90 6.22 -11.03 8.12
C TYR A 90 6.38 -11.01 9.64
N GLY A 91 5.60 -11.79 10.39
CA GLY A 91 5.65 -11.85 11.85
C GLY A 91 5.16 -10.57 12.55
N ARG A 92 4.32 -9.76 11.88
CA ARG A 92 3.81 -8.50 12.43
C ARG A 92 2.37 -8.22 12.03
N ALA A 93 1.53 -7.96 13.02
CA ALA A 93 0.20 -7.42 12.83
C ALA A 93 0.24 -5.98 12.28
N TYR A 94 -0.50 -5.75 11.19
CA TYR A 94 -0.76 -4.41 10.67
C TYR A 94 -2.14 -3.96 11.16
N SER A 95 -2.26 -2.69 11.55
CA SER A 95 -3.59 -2.18 11.87
C SER A 95 -4.44 -2.08 10.60
N LYS A 96 -5.77 -2.24 10.75
CA LYS A 96 -6.74 -2.04 9.66
C LYS A 96 -6.50 -0.71 8.92
N ARG A 97 -6.15 0.35 9.67
CA ARG A 97 -5.82 1.68 9.13
C ARG A 97 -4.57 1.65 8.24
N GLN A 98 -3.53 0.91 8.63
CA GLN A 98 -2.31 0.79 7.81
C GLN A 98 -2.57 0.01 6.53
N ILE A 99 -3.35 -1.06 6.60
CA ILE A 99 -3.73 -1.85 5.42
C ILE A 99 -4.57 -1.00 4.46
N SER A 100 -5.58 -0.29 4.99
CA SER A 100 -6.37 0.65 4.19
C SER A 100 -5.52 1.75 3.57
N TYR A 101 -4.52 2.28 4.28
CA TYR A 101 -3.60 3.26 3.72
C TYR A 101 -2.76 2.69 2.57
N LEU A 102 -2.25 1.46 2.70
CA LEU A 102 -1.50 0.81 1.63
C LEU A 102 -2.39 0.50 0.41
N ALA A 103 -3.64 0.11 0.66
CA ALA A 103 -4.64 -0.13 -0.38
C ALA A 103 -5.18 1.17 -1.03
N ASN A 104 -4.88 2.36 -0.47
CA ASN A 104 -5.30 3.61 -1.11
C ASN A 104 -4.67 3.80 -2.49
N SER A 105 -3.51 3.21 -2.76
CA SER A 105 -2.90 3.20 -4.09
C SER A 105 -3.84 2.60 -5.16
N CYS A 106 -4.70 1.65 -4.78
CA CYS A 106 -5.72 1.10 -5.68
C CYS A 106 -6.78 2.13 -6.09
N ARG A 107 -6.99 3.21 -5.32
CA ARG A 107 -8.02 4.19 -5.65
C ARG A 107 -7.72 4.91 -6.95
N GLU A 108 -6.45 5.19 -7.22
CA GLU A 108 -6.03 5.83 -8.47
C GLU A 108 -6.35 4.94 -9.68
N ASP A 109 -6.08 3.63 -9.57
CA ASP A 109 -6.42 2.65 -10.61
C ASP A 109 -7.94 2.54 -10.81
N VAL A 110 -8.71 2.53 -9.71
CA VAL A 110 -10.18 2.48 -9.76
C VAL A 110 -10.75 3.76 -10.37
N GLU A 111 -10.25 4.93 -10.00
CA GLU A 111 -10.66 6.21 -10.59
C GLU A 111 -10.31 6.29 -12.08
N ALA A 112 -9.12 5.84 -12.47
CA ALA A 112 -8.72 5.76 -13.87
C ALA A 112 -9.63 4.81 -14.66
N TRP A 113 -10.03 3.69 -14.04
CA TRP A 113 -10.95 2.74 -14.64
C TRP A 113 -12.38 3.29 -14.76
N LEU A 114 -12.88 4.02 -13.76
CA LEU A 114 -14.20 4.67 -13.79
C LEU A 114 -14.26 5.79 -14.85
N ASN A 115 -13.16 6.52 -15.03
CA ASN A 115 -13.05 7.61 -16.02
C ASN A 115 -12.63 7.13 -17.42
N ARG A 116 -12.57 5.82 -17.67
CA ARG A 116 -12.15 5.28 -18.97
C ARG A 116 -13.13 5.68 -20.07
N ARG A 117 -12.61 5.92 -21.28
CA ARG A 117 -13.44 6.18 -22.45
C ARG A 117 -14.26 4.94 -22.82
N LEU A 118 -15.57 5.14 -22.94
CA LEU A 118 -16.53 4.13 -23.39
C LEU A 118 -16.61 4.11 -24.93
N SER A 119 -17.07 2.98 -25.48
CA SER A 119 -17.32 2.83 -26.92
C SER A 119 -18.55 3.66 -27.32
N ALA A 120 -18.58 4.15 -28.56
CA ALA A 120 -19.76 4.86 -29.08
C ALA A 120 -20.94 3.91 -29.40
N HIS A 121 -20.68 2.61 -29.56
CA HIS A 121 -21.68 1.64 -29.98
C HIS A 121 -21.64 0.37 -29.11
N TYR A 122 -22.83 -0.05 -28.66
CA TYR A 122 -23.07 -1.24 -27.85
C TYR A 122 -24.26 -2.02 -28.42
N LEU A 123 -24.18 -3.36 -28.38
CA LEU A 123 -25.27 -4.23 -28.87
C LEU A 123 -26.37 -4.37 -27.82
N ALA A 124 -25.98 -4.53 -26.56
CA ALA A 124 -26.88 -4.61 -25.42
C ALA A 124 -26.21 -4.03 -24.18
N ILE A 125 -27.02 -3.46 -23.28
CA ILE A 125 -26.58 -2.94 -21.99
C ILE A 125 -27.48 -3.56 -20.92
N TYR A 126 -26.88 -4.13 -19.89
CA TYR A 126 -27.56 -4.62 -18.70
C TYR A 126 -27.24 -3.70 -17.54
N ILE A 127 -28.27 -3.37 -16.77
CA ILE A 127 -28.14 -2.59 -15.54
C ILE A 127 -28.69 -3.47 -14.43
N ASP A 128 -27.86 -3.73 -13.43
CA ASP A 128 -28.23 -4.43 -12.22
C ASP A 128 -28.14 -3.48 -11.02
N ALA A 129 -29.02 -3.67 -10.03
CA ALA A 129 -29.05 -2.85 -8.82
C ALA A 129 -28.89 -3.76 -7.59
N THR A 130 -27.75 -3.68 -6.93
CA THR A 130 -27.46 -4.43 -5.72
C THR A 130 -27.67 -3.54 -4.50
N PHE A 131 -28.56 -3.92 -3.59
CA PHE A 131 -28.80 -3.17 -2.35
C PHE A 131 -27.80 -3.59 -1.27
N ILE A 132 -26.94 -2.67 -0.86
CA ILE A 132 -25.92 -2.89 0.17
C ILE A 132 -26.19 -1.98 1.36
N ALA A 133 -26.14 -2.55 2.57
CA ALA A 133 -26.23 -1.78 3.80
C ALA A 133 -24.95 -0.94 3.97
N THR A 134 -25.07 0.36 3.74
CA THR A 134 -23.95 1.32 3.79
C THR A 134 -24.14 2.23 5.00
N ARG A 135 -23.03 2.61 5.64
CA ARG A 135 -23.05 3.53 6.77
C ARG A 135 -22.67 4.94 6.30
N ARG A 136 -23.61 5.89 6.37
CA ARG A 136 -23.35 7.34 6.19
C ARG A 136 -23.77 8.09 7.45
N ASP A 137 -22.98 9.08 7.85
CA ASP A 137 -23.30 10.03 8.93
C ASP A 137 -23.92 9.39 10.19
N GLN A 138 -23.33 8.25 10.59
CA GLN A 138 -23.71 7.42 11.74
C GLN A 138 -24.96 6.55 11.59
N GLN A 139 -25.73 6.65 10.50
CA GLN A 139 -26.87 5.79 10.20
C GLN A 139 -26.49 4.71 9.18
N VAL A 140 -27.11 3.52 9.29
CA VAL A 140 -26.96 2.44 8.30
C VAL A 140 -28.24 2.40 7.46
N SER A 141 -28.12 2.69 6.16
CA SER A 141 -29.19 2.68 5.17
C SER A 141 -28.90 1.62 4.11
N LYS A 142 -29.96 1.02 3.53
CA LYS A 142 -29.81 0.21 2.32
C LYS A 142 -29.69 1.15 1.13
N GLU A 143 -28.51 1.21 0.53
CA GLU A 143 -28.24 2.00 -0.67
C GLU A 143 -28.18 1.07 -1.89
N ALA A 144 -28.67 1.55 -3.04
CA ALA A 144 -28.62 0.81 -4.29
C ALA A 144 -27.31 1.15 -5.02
N TYR A 145 -26.50 0.13 -5.28
CA TYR A 145 -25.32 0.22 -6.12
C TYR A 145 -25.68 -0.30 -7.50
N TYR A 146 -25.52 0.54 -8.52
CA TYR A 146 -25.82 0.18 -9.90
C TYR A 146 -24.57 -0.36 -10.56
N THR A 147 -24.68 -1.56 -11.14
CA THR A 147 -23.66 -2.15 -12.00
C THR A 147 -24.13 -2.10 -13.45
N ILE A 148 -23.35 -1.47 -14.31
CA ILE A 148 -23.60 -1.45 -15.76
C ILE A 148 -22.68 -2.45 -16.45
N LEU A 149 -23.27 -3.36 -17.23
CA LEU A 149 -22.58 -4.35 -18.05
C LEU A 149 -22.89 -4.09 -19.52
N GLU A 150 -21.84 -3.92 -20.31
CA GLU A 150 -21.92 -3.60 -21.73
C GLU A 150 -21.53 -4.81 -22.58
N PHE A 151 -22.33 -5.13 -23.60
CA PHE A 151 -22.00 -6.17 -24.58
C PHE A 151 -21.63 -5.53 -25.93
N GLY A 152 -20.35 -5.64 -26.31
CA GLY A 152 -19.81 -5.10 -27.56
C GLY A 152 -19.60 -6.15 -28.65
N ILE A 153 -19.43 -5.69 -29.90
CA ILE A 153 -19.20 -6.53 -31.10
C ILE A 153 -17.80 -7.21 -31.10
N ARG A 154 -16.93 -6.90 -30.12
CA ARG A 154 -15.71 -7.66 -29.83
C ARG A 154 -15.83 -8.27 -28.44
N TYR A 155 -15.71 -9.60 -28.35
CA TYR A 155 -15.69 -10.35 -27.09
C TYR A 155 -14.57 -9.83 -26.17
N ARG A 156 -14.90 -8.88 -25.31
CA ARG A 156 -14.04 -8.47 -24.20
C ARG A 156 -14.96 -8.13 -23.04
N LYS A 157 -15.00 -9.02 -22.04
CA LYS A 157 -15.72 -8.82 -20.78
C LYS A 157 -15.09 -7.60 -20.09
N LEU A 158 -15.77 -6.46 -20.12
CA LEU A 158 -15.34 -5.24 -19.45
C LEU A 158 -16.22 -5.03 -18.22
N GLY A 159 -15.54 -4.77 -17.10
CA GLY A 159 -16.00 -5.01 -15.73
C GLY A 159 -17.15 -4.16 -15.21
N VAL A 160 -17.49 -4.50 -13.96
CA VAL A 160 -18.51 -3.94 -13.07
C VAL A 160 -18.26 -2.46 -12.83
N MET A 161 -19.21 -1.61 -13.23
CA MET A 161 -19.15 -0.17 -13.06
C MET A 161 -20.03 0.24 -11.89
N ASP A 162 -19.45 0.52 -10.72
CA ASP A 162 -20.16 1.07 -9.56
C ASP A 162 -20.28 2.59 -9.68
N ILE A 163 -21.50 3.12 -9.58
CA ILE A 163 -21.80 4.55 -9.52
C ILE A 163 -22.21 4.89 -8.07
N TRP A 164 -21.57 5.92 -7.50
CA TRP A 164 -21.72 6.39 -6.11
C TRP A 164 -23.01 7.17 -5.83
#